data_AF-A0A9D7H3L8-F1
#
_entry.id   AF-A0A9D7H3L8-F1
#
_cell.length_a   1.000
_cell.length_b   1.000
_cell.length_c   1.000
_cell.angle_alpha   90.00
_cell.angle_beta   90.00
_cell.angle_gamma   90.00
#
_symmetry.space_group_name_H-M   'P 1'
#
loop_
_entity.id
_entity.type
_entity.pdbx_description
1 polymer ?
#
loop_
_entity_poly.entity_id
_entity_poly.type
_entity_poly.pdbx_seq_one_letter_code
_entity_poly.pdbx_strand_id
1 'polypeptide(L)'
;MGSVAEAFAEYRRFYVERYVPKMIEDDPEEGMADFVEQAWDEPFQKLKKLSKADVKALTKKLGPLPEPYVELLTELGVGPLLCSYEDEPIPFHVLKPTQIAKAKKDALSWLSAADAKLALAQGIDPAKLLPFMTDDGRGYYFMLTRRTPDDDAVVIFDHAYETGHPFRKPKPFVTFVARWIAQAKKGGTLNPYDGI
;
A
#
# COMPACT_ATOMS: atom_id res chain seq x y z
N MET A 1 13.56 -9.46 12.25
CA MET A 1 12.82 -8.76 11.17
C MET A 1 12.51 -7.38 11.70
N GLY A 2 12.72 -6.34 10.90
CA GLY A 2 12.47 -4.95 11.31
C GLY A 2 10.98 -4.60 11.35
N SER A 3 10.64 -3.39 11.81
CA SER A 3 9.26 -2.90 11.91
C SER A 3 8.78 -2.25 10.60
N VAL A 4 7.48 -1.94 10.49
CA VAL A 4 6.94 -1.21 9.33
C VAL A 4 7.53 0.20 9.27
N ALA A 5 7.66 0.87 10.41
CA ALA A 5 8.27 2.20 10.50
C ALA A 5 9.73 2.20 10.04
N GLU A 6 10.53 1.20 10.42
CA GLU A 6 11.92 1.07 9.98
C GLU A 6 12.01 0.91 8.46
N ALA A 7 11.16 0.06 7.87
CA ALA A 7 11.14 -0.15 6.43
C ALA A 7 10.80 1.16 5.68
N PHE A 8 9.76 1.88 6.11
CA PHE A 8 9.39 3.16 5.50
C PHE A 8 10.41 4.27 5.73
N ALA A 9 11.07 4.32 6.88
CA ALA A 9 12.18 5.25 7.11
C ALA A 9 13.33 5.02 6.13
N GLU A 10 13.64 3.74 5.84
CA GLU A 10 14.63 3.36 4.85
C GLU A 10 14.21 3.75 3.43
N TYR A 11 12.92 3.63 3.10
CA TYR A 11 12.38 4.07 1.81
C TYR A 11 12.44 5.58 1.66
N ARG A 12 12.03 6.34 2.68
CA ARG A 12 12.13 7.81 2.68
C ARG A 12 13.55 8.27 2.39
N ARG A 13 14.52 7.67 3.07
CA ARG A 13 15.94 7.98 2.85
C ARG A 13 16.35 7.74 1.39
N PHE A 14 16.02 6.56 0.86
CA PHE A 14 16.27 6.26 -0.56
C PHE A 14 15.61 7.27 -1.50
N TYR A 15 14.34 7.59 -1.26
CA TYR A 15 13.57 8.49 -2.12
C TYR A 15 14.20 9.89 -2.15
N VAL A 16 14.45 10.48 -0.99
CA VAL A 16 15.00 11.84 -0.89
C VAL A 16 16.45 11.91 -1.37
N GLU A 17 17.29 10.95 -0.98
CA GLU A 17 18.73 11.03 -1.24
C GLU A 17 19.15 10.48 -2.61
N ARG A 18 18.30 9.68 -3.27
CA ARG A 18 18.64 9.02 -4.54
C ARG A 18 17.63 9.20 -5.65
N TYR A 19 16.33 9.16 -5.34
CA TYR A 19 15.30 9.28 -6.36
C TYR A 19 15.11 10.73 -6.79
N VAL A 20 14.83 11.64 -5.84
CA VAL A 20 14.61 13.07 -6.15
C VAL A 20 15.77 13.68 -6.95
N PRO A 21 17.06 13.51 -6.58
CA PRO A 21 18.16 14.06 -7.36
C PRO A 21 18.30 13.46 -8.76
N LYS A 22 17.86 12.21 -8.96
CA LYS A 22 17.88 11.56 -10.29
C LYS A 22 16.82 12.14 -11.21
N MET A 23 15.69 12.59 -10.68
CA MET A 23 14.58 13.12 -11.47
C MET A 23 14.77 14.56 -11.93
N ILE A 24 15.78 15.25 -11.39
CA ILE A 24 16.10 16.63 -11.73
C ILE A 24 17.22 16.58 -12.78
N GLU A 25 16.84 16.64 -14.05
CA GLU A 25 17.73 16.33 -15.20
C GLU A 25 18.66 17.49 -15.59
N ASP A 26 18.21 18.74 -15.41
CA ASP A 26 18.89 19.93 -15.94
C ASP A 26 19.43 20.83 -14.84
N ASP A 27 18.62 21.79 -14.39
CA ASP A 27 18.97 22.77 -13.36
C ASP A 27 18.54 22.25 -11.97
N PRO A 28 19.48 21.98 -11.05
CA PRO A 28 19.17 21.48 -9.72
C PRO A 28 18.31 22.43 -8.87
N GLU A 29 18.42 23.74 -9.05
CA GLU A 29 17.67 24.73 -8.27
C GLU A 29 16.24 24.89 -8.82
N GLU A 30 16.10 25.05 -10.14
CA GLU A 30 14.79 25.16 -10.79
C GLU A 30 13.99 23.85 -10.67
N GLY A 31 14.62 22.71 -10.97
CA GLY A 31 13.96 21.41 -10.86
C GLY A 31 13.57 21.05 -9.43
N MET A 32 14.34 21.46 -8.42
CA MET A 32 13.94 21.28 -7.02
C MET A 32 12.74 22.17 -6.66
N ALA A 33 12.68 23.40 -7.17
CA ALA A 33 11.53 24.29 -6.95
C ALA A 33 10.24 23.67 -7.52
N ASP A 34 10.29 23.11 -8.73
CA ASP A 34 9.17 22.40 -9.35
C ASP A 34 8.75 21.16 -8.53
N PHE A 35 9.71 20.40 -8.02
CA PHE A 35 9.43 19.24 -7.15
C PHE A 35 8.73 19.65 -5.87
N VAL A 36 9.17 20.74 -5.24
CA VAL A 36 8.55 21.27 -4.01
C VAL A 36 7.14 21.80 -4.31
N GLU A 37 6.93 22.47 -5.44
CA GLU A 37 5.60 22.97 -5.84
C GLU A 37 4.61 21.80 -6.02
N GLN A 38 5.06 20.71 -6.63
CA GLN A 38 4.25 19.49 -6.79
C GLN A 38 4.12 18.67 -5.49
N ALA A 39 4.90 19.03 -4.47
CA ALA A 39 5.08 18.30 -3.21
C ALA A 39 5.50 16.85 -3.48
N TRP A 40 6.56 16.72 -4.30
CA TRP A 40 7.22 15.49 -4.72
C TRP A 40 8.58 15.29 -4.07
N ASP A 41 9.08 16.28 -3.33
CA ASP A 41 10.35 16.27 -2.62
C ASP A 41 10.35 15.32 -1.40
N GLU A 42 9.18 15.04 -0.82
CA GLU A 42 9.03 14.19 0.36
C GLU A 42 7.90 13.15 0.18
N PRO A 43 8.19 11.83 0.20
CA PRO A 43 7.24 10.81 -0.23
C PRO A 43 6.04 10.66 0.71
N PHE A 44 6.16 11.14 1.95
CA PHE A 44 5.14 10.99 2.99
C PHE A 44 4.44 12.31 3.34
N GLN A 45 4.76 13.42 2.66
CA GLN A 45 4.32 14.77 3.04
C GLN A 45 2.79 14.92 3.13
N LYS A 46 2.06 14.20 2.27
CA LYS A 46 0.59 14.25 2.20
C LYS A 46 -0.10 13.19 3.07
N LEU A 47 0.65 12.37 3.80
CA LEU A 47 0.12 11.37 4.72
C LEU A 47 -0.30 12.01 6.05
N LYS A 48 -1.40 11.52 6.61
CA LYS A 48 -1.97 12.00 7.89
C LYS A 48 -2.04 10.85 8.87
N LYS A 49 -1.21 10.90 9.92
CA LYS A 49 -1.22 9.93 11.02
C LYS A 49 -2.60 9.88 11.69
N LEU A 50 -3.04 8.68 12.04
CA LEU A 50 -4.24 8.50 12.84
C LEU A 50 -3.91 8.56 14.32
N SER A 51 -4.80 9.18 15.11
CA SER A 51 -4.65 9.15 16.56
C SER A 51 -4.95 7.76 17.11
N LYS A 52 -4.45 7.46 18.33
CA LYS A 52 -4.80 6.21 19.03
C LYS A 52 -6.32 6.05 19.21
N ALA A 53 -7.05 7.17 19.36
CA ALA A 53 -8.50 7.16 19.47
C ALA A 53 -9.16 6.75 18.15
N ASP A 54 -8.68 7.25 17.02
CA ASP A 54 -9.18 6.89 15.69
C ASP A 54 -8.92 5.41 15.38
N VAL A 55 -7.72 4.91 15.70
CA VAL A 55 -7.41 3.49 15.53
C VAL A 55 -8.31 2.63 16.42
N LYS A 56 -8.54 3.02 17.68
CA LYS A 56 -9.46 2.29 18.57
C LYS A 56 -10.89 2.26 18.03
N ALA A 57 -11.38 3.38 17.49
CA ALA A 57 -12.68 3.45 16.84
C ALA A 57 -12.75 2.55 15.60
N LEU A 58 -11.68 2.51 14.82
CA LEU A 58 -11.54 1.64 13.65
C LEU A 58 -11.59 0.16 14.05
N THR A 59 -10.83 -0.26 15.05
CA THR A 59 -10.82 -1.63 15.59
C THR A 59 -12.21 -2.03 16.11
N LYS A 60 -12.94 -1.13 16.77
CA LYS A 60 -14.32 -1.40 17.20
C LYS A 60 -15.26 -1.65 16.01
N LYS A 61 -15.06 -0.93 14.90
CA LYS A 61 -15.91 -1.01 13.71
C LYS A 61 -15.58 -2.23 12.84
N LEU A 62 -14.29 -2.52 12.65
CA LEU A 62 -13.82 -3.53 11.70
C LEU A 62 -13.43 -4.85 12.38
N GLY A 63 -13.34 -4.88 13.70
CA GLY A 63 -12.75 -5.97 14.49
C GLY A 63 -11.25 -5.78 14.71
N PRO A 64 -10.58 -6.76 15.34
CA PRO A 64 -9.13 -6.73 15.56
C PRO A 64 -8.36 -6.41 14.28
N LEU A 65 -7.36 -5.53 14.42
CA LEU A 65 -6.46 -5.11 13.37
C LEU A 65 -5.05 -5.62 13.70
N PRO A 66 -4.30 -6.17 12.73
CA PRO A 66 -2.96 -6.67 12.97
C PRO A 66 -2.01 -5.53 13.33
N GLU A 67 -1.06 -5.80 14.23
CA GLU A 67 -0.13 -4.80 14.77
C GLU A 67 0.66 -4.04 13.67
N PRO A 68 1.20 -4.69 12.61
CA PRO A 68 1.87 -3.97 11.53
C PRO A 68 0.98 -2.96 10.79
N TYR A 69 -0.33 -3.25 10.68
CA TYR A 69 -1.27 -2.31 10.06
C TYR A 69 -1.59 -1.15 11.01
N VAL A 70 -1.69 -1.42 12.31
CA VAL A 70 -1.82 -0.36 13.33
C VAL A 70 -0.60 0.56 13.28
N GLU A 71 0.61 0.01 13.21
CA GLU A 71 1.87 0.75 13.07
C GLU A 71 1.86 1.63 11.82
N LEU A 72 1.45 1.10 10.66
CA LEU A 72 1.27 1.89 9.43
C LEU A 72 0.36 3.11 9.69
N LEU A 73 -0.80 2.91 10.30
CA LEU A 73 -1.79 3.97 10.52
C LEU A 73 -1.31 5.04 11.50
N THR A 74 -0.56 4.68 12.54
CA THR A 74 -0.12 5.62 13.58
C THR A 74 1.21 6.28 13.26
N GLU A 75 2.13 5.58 12.59
CA GLU A 75 3.47 6.09 12.32
C GLU A 75 3.60 6.76 10.96
N LEU A 76 2.93 6.22 9.94
CA LEU A 76 2.97 6.75 8.58
C LEU A 76 1.71 7.55 8.27
N GLY A 77 0.54 6.96 8.48
CA GLY A 77 -0.76 7.59 8.27
C GLY A 77 -1.47 7.19 6.98
N VAL A 78 -2.55 7.91 6.68
CA VAL A 78 -3.43 7.69 5.53
C VAL A 78 -3.32 8.82 4.52
N GLY A 79 -3.54 8.54 3.23
CA GLY A 79 -3.41 9.50 2.13
C GLY A 79 -2.45 9.04 1.03
N PRO A 80 -2.02 9.96 0.16
CA PRO A 80 -1.06 9.67 -0.91
C PRO A 80 0.34 9.39 -0.36
N LEU A 81 0.89 8.25 -0.74
CA LEU A 81 2.26 7.79 -0.58
C LEU A 81 2.93 7.81 -1.96
N LEU A 82 3.96 8.63 -2.12
CA LEU A 82 4.66 8.71 -3.40
C LEU A 82 5.61 7.54 -3.59
N CYS A 83 5.48 6.90 -4.74
CA CYS A 83 6.23 5.72 -5.14
C CYS A 83 7.17 6.08 -6.28
N SER A 84 8.46 5.79 -6.14
CA SER A 84 9.45 6.04 -7.20
C SER A 84 9.09 5.28 -8.48
N TYR A 85 9.10 5.97 -9.62
CA TYR A 85 8.82 5.43 -10.94
C TYR A 85 9.85 5.94 -11.97
N GLU A 86 9.70 5.60 -13.25
CA GLU A 86 10.69 5.99 -14.27
C GLU A 86 10.67 7.50 -14.55
N ASP A 87 9.50 8.06 -14.89
CA ASP A 87 9.38 9.45 -15.35
C ASP A 87 8.82 10.41 -14.28
N GLU A 88 7.93 9.95 -13.41
CA GLU A 88 7.31 10.77 -12.37
C GLU A 88 6.85 9.90 -11.19
N PRO A 89 6.92 10.36 -9.94
CA PRO A 89 6.45 9.58 -8.81
C PRO A 89 4.95 9.27 -8.92
N ILE A 90 4.59 7.99 -8.72
CA ILE A 90 3.20 7.53 -8.77
C ILE A 90 2.60 7.53 -7.35
N PRO A 91 1.41 8.10 -7.14
CA PRO A 91 0.76 8.07 -5.83
C PRO A 91 0.02 6.75 -5.59
N PHE A 92 0.42 6.03 -4.54
CA PHE A 92 -0.42 5.01 -3.92
C PHE A 92 -1.21 5.64 -2.77
N HIS A 93 -2.46 5.24 -2.59
CA HIS A 93 -3.34 5.83 -1.60
C HIS A 93 -3.55 4.85 -0.44
N VAL A 94 -2.93 5.13 0.70
CA VAL A 94 -3.28 4.48 1.96
C VAL A 94 -4.67 4.97 2.36
N LEU A 95 -5.62 4.05 2.44
CA LEU A 95 -7.03 4.36 2.55
C LEU A 95 -7.36 4.99 3.90
N LYS A 96 -8.15 6.07 3.86
CA LYS A 96 -8.78 6.61 5.06
C LYS A 96 -9.80 5.61 5.60
N PRO A 97 -10.03 5.55 6.93
CA PRO A 97 -11.08 4.73 7.54
C PRO A 97 -12.46 4.87 6.89
N THR A 98 -12.80 6.07 6.42
CA THR A 98 -14.07 6.38 5.76
C THR A 98 -14.18 5.79 4.35
N GLN A 99 -13.06 5.49 3.69
CA GLN A 99 -13.01 4.95 2.32
C GLN A 99 -13.09 3.43 2.29
N ILE A 100 -12.69 2.75 3.37
CA ILE A 100 -12.57 1.28 3.44
C ILE A 100 -13.85 0.55 2.99
N ALA A 101 -15.03 1.00 3.46
CA ALA A 101 -16.29 0.35 3.10
C ALA A 101 -16.61 0.47 1.61
N LYS A 102 -16.34 1.64 1.01
CA LYS A 102 -16.52 1.87 -0.43
C LYS A 102 -15.52 1.03 -1.23
N ALA A 103 -14.24 1.08 -0.88
CA ALA A 103 -13.18 0.31 -1.52
C ALA A 103 -13.45 -1.20 -1.47
N LYS A 104 -13.94 -1.70 -0.33
CA LYS A 104 -14.29 -3.12 -0.20
C LYS A 104 -15.45 -3.49 -1.11
N LYS A 105 -16.50 -2.67 -1.17
CA LYS A 105 -17.64 -2.89 -2.06
C LYS A 105 -17.20 -2.89 -3.53
N ASP A 106 -16.36 -1.91 -3.90
CA ASP A 106 -15.84 -1.75 -5.26
C ASP A 106 -15.02 -2.97 -5.68
N ALA A 107 -14.01 -3.34 -4.89
CA ALA A 107 -13.20 -4.51 -5.15
C ALA A 107 -14.00 -5.81 -5.24
N LEU A 108 -14.93 -6.04 -4.30
CA LEU A 108 -15.75 -7.24 -4.33
C LEU A 108 -16.72 -7.29 -5.52
N SER A 109 -17.01 -6.15 -6.16
CA SER A 109 -17.81 -6.13 -7.38
C SER A 109 -17.07 -6.70 -8.61
N TRP A 110 -15.74 -6.77 -8.53
CA TRP A 110 -14.89 -7.34 -9.59
C TRP A 110 -14.75 -8.87 -9.47
N LEU A 111 -15.14 -9.45 -8.33
CA LEU A 111 -15.04 -10.89 -8.08
C LEU A 111 -16.21 -11.64 -8.72
N SER A 112 -15.90 -12.50 -9.71
CA SER A 112 -16.86 -13.48 -10.19
C SER A 112 -17.14 -14.56 -9.13
N ALA A 113 -18.28 -15.26 -9.27
CA ALA A 113 -18.59 -16.39 -8.40
C ALA A 113 -17.55 -17.52 -8.49
N ALA A 114 -16.94 -17.71 -9.67
CA ALA A 114 -15.89 -18.71 -9.86
C ALA A 114 -14.60 -18.32 -9.11
N ASP A 115 -14.20 -17.05 -9.20
CA ASP A 115 -13.02 -16.52 -8.51
C ASP A 115 -13.20 -16.51 -7.00
N ALA A 116 -14.40 -16.19 -6.52
CA ALA A 116 -14.72 -16.27 -5.09
C ALA A 116 -14.58 -17.71 -4.57
N LYS A 117 -15.01 -18.71 -5.35
CA LYS A 117 -14.84 -20.12 -5.00
C LYS A 117 -13.37 -20.54 -5.00
N LEU A 118 -12.58 -20.07 -5.97
CA LEU A 118 -11.15 -20.35 -6.05
C LEU A 118 -10.39 -19.72 -4.87
N ALA A 119 -10.71 -18.48 -4.51
CA ALA A 119 -10.14 -17.80 -3.35
C ALA A 119 -10.36 -18.60 -2.06
N LEU A 120 -11.58 -19.08 -1.85
CA LEU A 120 -11.94 -19.91 -0.70
C LEU A 120 -11.15 -21.22 -0.68
N ALA A 121 -10.96 -21.86 -1.84
CA ALA A 121 -10.13 -23.07 -1.95
C ALA A 121 -8.64 -22.81 -1.62
N GLN A 122 -8.18 -21.56 -1.76
CA GLN A 122 -6.85 -21.10 -1.35
C GLN A 122 -6.79 -20.57 0.09
N GLY A 123 -7.89 -20.68 0.85
CA GLY A 123 -7.98 -20.23 2.24
C GLY A 123 -8.13 -18.72 2.39
N ILE A 124 -8.53 -18.01 1.33
CA ILE A 124 -8.82 -16.58 1.33
C ILE A 124 -10.34 -16.42 1.30
N ASP A 125 -10.90 -15.77 2.32
CA ASP A 125 -12.31 -15.44 2.38
C ASP A 125 -12.53 -13.99 1.91
N PRO A 126 -13.09 -13.75 0.70
CA PRO A 126 -13.30 -12.40 0.19
C PRO A 126 -14.13 -11.52 1.13
N ALA A 127 -15.05 -12.10 1.90
CA ALA A 127 -15.87 -11.36 2.85
C ALA A 127 -15.06 -10.83 4.05
N LYS A 128 -13.88 -11.41 4.34
CA LYS A 128 -12.99 -10.97 5.43
C LYS A 128 -11.91 -10.00 4.98
N LEU A 129 -11.65 -9.93 3.67
CA LEU A 129 -10.67 -9.01 3.11
C LEU A 129 -10.93 -7.57 3.56
N LEU A 130 -9.85 -6.89 3.92
CA LEU A 130 -9.85 -5.51 4.35
C LEU A 130 -8.90 -4.70 3.46
N PRO A 131 -9.41 -3.87 2.53
CA PRO A 131 -8.54 -3.03 1.73
C PRO A 131 -7.91 -1.95 2.62
N PHE A 132 -6.61 -1.72 2.42
CA PHE A 132 -5.87 -0.69 3.15
C PHE A 132 -5.10 0.28 2.24
N MET A 133 -4.86 -0.09 0.99
CA MET A 133 -4.16 0.75 0.03
C MET A 133 -4.69 0.47 -1.39
N THR A 134 -4.58 1.45 -2.28
CA THR A 134 -4.99 1.35 -3.68
C THR A 134 -4.07 2.19 -4.56
N ASP A 135 -3.98 1.83 -5.83
CA ASP A 135 -3.46 2.70 -6.89
C ASP A 135 -4.67 3.33 -7.59
N ASP A 136 -4.97 4.59 -7.24
CA ASP A 136 -6.14 5.30 -7.77
C ASP A 136 -5.94 5.49 -9.29
N GLY A 137 -6.58 4.64 -10.09
CA GLY A 137 -6.55 4.72 -11.55
C GLY A 137 -6.08 3.45 -12.28
N ARG A 138 -5.37 2.54 -11.59
CA ARG A 138 -4.86 1.29 -12.21
C ARG A 138 -5.62 0.03 -11.83
N GLY A 139 -6.65 0.16 -10.98
CA GLY A 139 -7.62 -0.91 -10.77
C GLY A 139 -7.14 -2.03 -9.84
N TYR A 140 -6.31 -1.77 -8.84
CA TYR A 140 -5.97 -2.80 -7.85
C TYR A 140 -5.88 -2.29 -6.41
N TYR A 141 -6.19 -3.18 -5.48
CA TYR A 141 -6.23 -2.98 -4.05
C TYR A 141 -5.24 -3.89 -3.33
N PHE A 142 -4.66 -3.40 -2.25
CA PHE A 142 -3.95 -4.21 -1.26
C PHE A 142 -4.88 -4.51 -0.11
N MET A 143 -4.97 -5.79 0.21
CA MET A 143 -5.95 -6.28 1.18
C MET A 143 -5.31 -7.14 2.25
N LEU A 144 -5.66 -6.88 3.50
CA LEU A 144 -5.39 -7.79 4.60
C LEU A 144 -6.34 -8.99 4.52
N THR A 145 -5.81 -10.19 4.68
CA THR A 145 -6.55 -11.46 4.57
C THR A 145 -7.42 -11.78 5.79
N ARG A 146 -6.97 -11.42 7.00
CA ARG A 146 -7.75 -11.51 8.25
C ARG A 146 -8.37 -12.90 8.50
N ARG A 147 -7.64 -13.97 8.18
CA ARG A 147 -8.07 -15.36 8.43
C ARG A 147 -8.21 -15.63 9.93
N THR A 148 -7.37 -15.00 10.74
CA THR A 148 -7.43 -14.96 12.21
C THR A 148 -7.38 -13.49 12.69
N PRO A 149 -7.67 -13.20 13.97
CA PRO A 149 -7.54 -11.84 14.52
C PRO A 149 -6.16 -11.19 14.33
N ASP A 150 -5.10 -12.01 14.32
CA ASP A 150 -3.71 -11.56 14.22
C ASP A 150 -3.13 -11.75 12.80
N ASP A 151 -3.92 -12.23 11.84
CA ASP A 151 -3.46 -12.47 10.47
C ASP A 151 -3.20 -11.15 9.75
N ASP A 152 -1.92 -10.87 9.54
CA ASP A 152 -1.39 -9.68 8.89
C ASP A 152 -1.11 -9.91 7.40
N ALA A 153 -1.41 -11.09 6.86
CA ALA A 153 -1.00 -11.41 5.51
C ALA A 153 -1.75 -10.55 4.47
N VAL A 154 -0.99 -10.00 3.52
CA VAL A 154 -1.44 -9.12 2.45
C VAL A 154 -1.58 -9.90 1.14
N VAL A 155 -2.62 -9.56 0.39
CA VAL A 155 -2.83 -9.96 -1.01
C VAL A 155 -3.05 -8.72 -1.88
N ILE A 156 -2.66 -8.80 -3.15
CA ILE A 156 -3.02 -7.83 -4.18
C ILE A 156 -4.25 -8.35 -4.91
N PHE A 157 -5.22 -7.48 -5.10
CA PHE A 157 -6.46 -7.74 -5.80
C PHE A 157 -6.57 -6.78 -6.98
N ASP A 158 -6.41 -7.28 -8.20
CA ASP A 158 -6.33 -6.48 -9.42
C ASP A 158 -7.50 -6.79 -10.37
N HIS A 159 -8.19 -5.73 -10.80
CA HIS A 159 -9.29 -5.74 -11.76
C HIS A 159 -8.85 -6.21 -13.15
N ALA A 160 -7.66 -5.81 -13.61
CA ALA A 160 -7.16 -6.10 -14.95
C ALA A 160 -6.60 -7.52 -15.08
N TYR A 161 -6.36 -8.22 -13.96
CA TYR A 161 -5.80 -9.57 -13.96
C TYR A 161 -6.90 -10.64 -14.12
N GLU A 162 -7.53 -10.68 -15.31
CA GLU A 162 -8.63 -11.60 -15.66
C GLU A 162 -8.21 -13.07 -15.94
N THR A 163 -6.99 -13.51 -15.63
CA THR A 163 -6.54 -14.88 -15.94
C THR A 163 -6.31 -15.73 -14.69
N GLY A 164 -7.39 -16.24 -14.09
CA GLY A 164 -7.40 -17.48 -13.28
C GLY A 164 -6.61 -17.50 -11.97
N HIS A 165 -6.03 -16.37 -11.54
CA HIS A 165 -5.23 -16.26 -10.32
C HIS A 165 -5.59 -14.98 -9.55
N PRO A 166 -6.81 -14.89 -8.96
CA PRO A 166 -7.30 -13.67 -8.32
C PRO A 166 -6.48 -13.23 -7.11
N PHE A 167 -5.64 -14.13 -6.57
CA PHE A 167 -4.77 -13.86 -5.42
C PHE A 167 -3.40 -14.52 -5.61
N ARG A 168 -2.32 -13.73 -5.48
CA ARG A 168 -0.97 -14.28 -5.27
C ARG A 168 -0.84 -14.80 -3.84
N LYS A 169 0.18 -15.64 -3.59
CA LYS A 169 0.43 -16.25 -2.28
C LYS A 169 0.57 -15.15 -1.21
N PRO A 170 -0.30 -15.10 -0.19
CA PRO A 170 -0.24 -14.05 0.82
C PRO A 170 1.13 -13.97 1.49
N LYS A 171 1.57 -12.75 1.82
CA LYS A 171 2.81 -12.49 2.57
C LYS A 171 2.50 -11.73 3.85
N PRO A 172 3.20 -12.00 4.96
CA PRO A 172 3.12 -11.16 6.15
C PRO A 172 3.34 -9.69 5.79
N PHE A 173 2.64 -8.78 6.46
CA PHE A 173 2.58 -7.37 6.11
C PHE A 173 3.97 -6.74 6.02
N VAL A 174 4.79 -6.97 7.04
CA VAL A 174 6.17 -6.47 7.12
C VAL A 174 7.02 -7.01 5.96
N THR A 175 6.83 -8.29 5.61
CA THR A 175 7.56 -8.91 4.49
C THR A 175 7.14 -8.30 3.16
N PHE A 176 5.84 -8.07 2.97
CA PHE A 176 5.29 -7.39 1.80
C PHE A 176 5.90 -5.99 1.65
N VAL A 177 5.84 -5.15 2.69
CA VAL A 177 6.40 -3.79 2.68
C VAL A 177 7.91 -3.81 2.42
N ALA A 178 8.67 -4.66 3.10
CA ALA A 178 10.12 -4.74 2.94
C ALA A 178 10.52 -5.12 1.51
N ARG A 179 9.83 -6.10 0.90
CA ARG A 179 10.09 -6.53 -0.48
C ARG A 179 9.70 -5.46 -1.50
N TRP A 180 8.56 -4.82 -1.28
CA TRP A 180 8.08 -3.72 -2.11
C TRP A 180 9.13 -2.60 -2.17
N ILE A 181 9.66 -2.19 -1.02
CA ILE A 181 10.71 -1.17 -0.90
C ILE A 181 12.05 -1.65 -1.48
N ALA A 182 12.43 -2.91 -1.25
CA ALA A 182 13.67 -3.48 -1.78
C ALA A 182 13.69 -3.46 -3.32
N GLN A 183 12.53 -3.55 -3.97
CA GLN A 183 12.43 -3.46 -5.43
C GLN A 183 12.71 -2.05 -5.94
N ALA A 184 12.13 -1.00 -5.34
CA ALA A 184 12.44 0.38 -5.71
C ALA A 184 13.93 0.69 -5.64
N LYS A 185 14.62 0.14 -4.63
CA LYS A 185 16.06 0.37 -4.43
C LYS A 185 16.95 -0.22 -5.51
N LYS A 186 16.48 -1.19 -6.27
CA LYS A 186 17.24 -1.79 -7.39
C LYS A 186 17.19 -0.95 -8.67
N GLY A 187 16.64 0.25 -8.61
CA GLY A 187 16.46 1.11 -9.77
C GLY A 187 15.27 0.70 -10.64
N GLY A 188 14.43 -0.21 -10.16
CA GLY A 188 13.16 -0.54 -10.80
C GLY A 188 12.02 0.33 -10.27
N THR A 189 10.93 0.39 -11.04
CA THR A 189 9.62 0.80 -10.55
C THR A 189 9.29 0.11 -9.24
N LEU A 190 8.69 0.85 -8.30
CA LEU A 190 8.09 0.26 -7.10
C LEU A 190 6.88 -0.63 -7.50
N ASN A 191 7.15 -1.88 -7.88
CA ASN A 191 6.14 -2.82 -8.34
C ASN A 191 5.59 -3.63 -7.15
N PRO A 192 4.31 -3.49 -6.81
CA PRO A 192 3.72 -4.22 -5.69
C PRO A 192 3.73 -5.73 -5.84
N TYR A 193 3.73 -6.24 -7.07
CA TYR A 193 3.81 -7.68 -7.35
C TYR A 193 5.11 -8.32 -6.92
N ASP A 194 6.21 -7.58 -6.89
CA ASP A 194 7.49 -8.08 -6.38
C ASP A 194 7.47 -8.23 -4.85
N GLY A 195 6.48 -7.62 -4.19
CA GLY A 195 6.16 -7.78 -2.79
C GLY A 195 5.51 -9.12 -2.42
N ILE A 196 4.89 -9.83 -3.38
CA ILE A 196 4.02 -11.02 -3.14
C ILE A 196 4.44 -12.25 -3.95
#